data_AF-A0A3P7M1K5-F1
#
_entry.id   AF-A0A3P7M1K5-F1
#
_cell.length_a   1.000
_cell.length_b   1.000
_cell.length_c   1.000
_cell.angle_alpha   90.00
_cell.angle_beta   90.00
_cell.angle_gamma   90.00
#
_symmetry.space_group_name_H-M   'P 1'
#
loop_
_entity.id
_entity.type
_entity.pdbx_description
1 polymer ?
#
loop_
_entity_poly.entity_id
_entity_poly.type
_entity_poly.pdbx_seq_one_letter_code
_entity_poly.pdbx_strand_id
1 'polypeptide(L)'
;MLTKNPEDYPDAKLQPHVQVALRFNQATNLGGAAATSSSRRFRAGDTVEYIICEDGTNRSAVQRAYSPAEMSGEFRLTKADAESDNHDVQPVTLKVDVQYYLAHQIHPVVSRLVAPIEGTSPAHIADCLGLDPTVYRRTMASAGEEGLNEVGTRNEPEC
;
A
#
# COMPACT_ATOMS: atom_id res chain seq x y z
N MET A 1 -8.42 -7.88 8.05
CA MET A 1 -8.73 -8.88 9.09
C MET A 1 -7.57 -9.85 9.18
N LEU A 2 -7.12 -10.17 10.39
CA LEU A 2 -6.10 -11.16 10.64
C LEU A 2 -6.72 -12.56 10.58
N THR A 3 -6.17 -13.45 9.75
CA THR A 3 -6.58 -14.85 9.64
C THR A 3 -5.83 -15.76 10.61
N LYS A 4 -4.66 -15.33 11.09
CA LYS A 4 -3.83 -16.00 12.10
C LYS A 4 -3.39 -14.98 13.15
N ASN A 5 -2.68 -15.41 14.20
CA ASN A 5 -2.07 -14.44 15.09
C ASN A 5 -0.98 -13.68 14.34
N PRO A 6 -0.75 -12.39 14.65
CA PRO A 6 0.27 -11.58 13.96
C PRO A 6 1.67 -12.21 13.95
N GLU A 7 2.01 -12.98 14.99
CA GLU A 7 3.30 -13.66 15.17
C GLU A 7 3.46 -14.90 14.25
N ASP A 8 2.35 -15.49 13.80
CA ASP A 8 2.33 -16.72 12.99
C ASP A 8 2.47 -16.45 11.47
N TYR A 9 2.64 -15.19 11.07
CA TYR A 9 2.79 -14.80 9.67
C TYR A 9 4.27 -14.85 9.23
N PRO A 10 4.65 -15.75 8.30
CA PRO A 10 6.03 -15.86 7.83
C PRO A 10 6.48 -14.61 7.03
N ASP A 11 5.52 -13.91 6.42
CA ASP A 11 5.69 -12.78 5.52
C ASP A 11 5.15 -11.46 6.11
N ALA A 12 5.23 -11.30 7.43
CA ALA A 12 4.71 -10.13 8.15
C ALA A 12 5.19 -8.77 7.59
N LYS A 13 6.40 -8.70 7.02
CA LYS A 13 6.98 -7.48 6.42
C LYS A 13 6.32 -7.07 5.09
N LEU A 14 5.60 -8.00 4.44
CA LEU A 14 4.89 -7.77 3.18
C LEU A 14 3.40 -7.48 3.40
N GLN A 15 2.94 -7.51 4.65
CA GLN A 15 1.54 -7.33 5.01
C GLN A 15 1.37 -6.12 5.94
N PRO A 16 0.80 -5.00 5.47
CA PRO A 16 0.76 -3.77 6.24
C PRO A 16 -0.06 -3.93 7.53
N HIS A 17 -1.17 -4.65 7.46
CA HIS A 17 -2.05 -4.92 8.61
C HIS A 17 -1.39 -5.82 9.67
N VAL A 18 -0.54 -6.77 9.27
CA VAL A 18 0.21 -7.61 10.21
C VAL A 18 1.30 -6.79 10.90
N GLN A 19 2.01 -5.95 10.13
CA GLN A 19 3.07 -5.10 10.67
C GLN A 19 2.53 -4.12 11.73
N VAL A 20 1.39 -3.47 11.45
CA VAL A 20 0.74 -2.58 12.42
C VAL A 20 0.30 -3.35 13.66
N ALA A 21 -0.29 -4.54 13.49
CA ALA A 21 -0.71 -5.38 14.61
C ALA A 21 0.47 -5.83 15.50
N LEU A 22 1.59 -6.24 14.89
CA LEU A 22 2.81 -6.61 15.60
C LEU A 22 3.36 -5.43 16.41
N ARG A 23 3.45 -4.24 15.80
CA ARG A 23 3.95 -3.05 16.47
C ARG A 23 3.06 -2.65 17.64
N PHE A 24 1.74 -2.66 17.45
CA PHE A 24 0.77 -2.40 18.51
C PHE A 24 0.90 -3.41 19.67
N ASN A 25 1.05 -4.69 19.35
CA ASN A 25 1.25 -5.74 20.35
C ASN A 25 2.58 -5.59 21.09
N GLN A 26 3.66 -5.20 20.41
CA GLN A 26 4.96 -4.93 21.03
C GLN A 26 4.85 -3.76 22.00
N ALA A 27 4.25 -2.65 21.56
CA ALA A 27 4.06 -1.46 22.37
C ALA A 27 3.26 -1.70 23.65
N THR A 28 2.20 -2.50 23.57
CA THR A 28 1.35 -2.84 24.72
C THR A 28 2.04 -3.78 25.71
N ASN A 29 2.97 -4.63 25.26
CA ASN A 29 3.75 -5.52 26.15
C ASN A 29 4.79 -4.76 27.01
N LEU A 30 5.18 -3.53 26.66
CA LEU A 30 6.19 -2.74 27.38
C LEU A 30 5.66 -1.96 28.62
N GLY A 31 4.46 -2.26 29.13
CA GLY A 31 4.07 -1.89 30.50
C GLY A 31 3.44 -0.50 30.71
N GLY A 32 2.82 0.09 29.69
CA GLY A 32 2.08 1.35 29.81
C GLY A 32 0.56 1.18 29.75
N ALA A 33 -0.10 1.43 30.88
CA ALA A 33 -1.56 1.63 31.07
C ALA A 33 -2.50 0.41 31.06
N ALA A 34 -2.86 0.02 32.30
CA ALA A 34 -4.16 -0.35 32.85
C ALA A 34 -5.22 -1.05 31.96
N ALA A 35 -5.72 -2.16 32.51
CA ALA A 35 -6.95 -2.85 32.16
C ALA A 35 -8.18 -1.93 32.19
N THR A 36 -8.35 -1.16 31.13
CA THR A 36 -9.67 -0.82 30.58
C THR A 36 -9.84 -1.68 29.32
N SER A 37 -11.05 -1.82 28.80
CA SER A 37 -11.41 -2.65 27.62
C SER A 37 -10.56 -2.47 26.33
N SER A 38 -9.59 -1.54 26.35
CA SER A 38 -8.52 -1.27 25.38
C SER A 38 -7.18 -1.98 25.63
N SER A 39 -7.02 -2.82 26.66
CA SER A 39 -5.87 -3.76 26.78
C SER A 39 -6.04 -4.95 25.82
N ARG A 40 -6.26 -4.65 24.54
CA ARG A 40 -6.58 -5.62 23.51
C ARG A 40 -5.38 -5.78 22.59
N ARG A 41 -4.61 -6.84 22.79
CA ARG A 41 -3.65 -7.29 21.77
C ARG A 41 -4.41 -7.79 20.55
N PHE A 42 -3.94 -7.45 19.36
CA PHE A 42 -4.47 -8.00 18.11
C PHE A 42 -4.19 -9.50 18.02
N ARG A 43 -5.21 -10.27 17.69
CA ARG A 43 -5.20 -11.73 17.54
C ARG A 43 -5.85 -12.14 16.22
N ALA A 44 -5.81 -13.44 15.93
CA ALA A 44 -6.58 -14.00 14.81
C ALA A 44 -8.07 -13.61 14.95
N GLY A 45 -8.68 -13.17 13.84
CA GLY A 45 -10.06 -12.71 13.78
C GLY A 45 -10.23 -11.19 13.90
N ASP A 46 -9.23 -10.47 14.44
CA ASP A 46 -9.34 -9.02 14.61
C ASP A 46 -9.17 -8.26 13.29
N THR A 47 -9.84 -7.12 13.16
CA THR A 47 -9.62 -6.17 12.07
C THR A 47 -8.65 -5.10 12.52
N VAL A 48 -7.59 -4.91 11.73
CA VAL A 48 -6.53 -3.94 11.99
C VAL A 48 -6.72 -2.79 11.01
N GLU A 49 -6.92 -1.60 11.55
CA GLU A 49 -6.97 -0.36 10.78
C GLU A 49 -5.55 0.16 10.56
N TYR A 50 -5.27 0.60 9.33
CA TYR A 50 -3.98 1.18 8.99
C TYR A 50 -4.12 2.25 7.92
N ILE A 51 -3.15 3.15 7.90
CA ILE A 51 -2.95 4.23 6.95
C ILE A 51 -1.50 4.20 6.49
N ILE A 52 -1.28 4.46 5.20
CA ILE A 52 0.08 4.55 4.63
C ILE A 52 0.55 5.99 4.75
N CYS A 53 1.70 6.18 5.39
CA CYS A 53 2.24 7.50 5.68
C CYS A 53 3.61 7.73 5.02
N GLU A 54 3.92 8.98 4.73
CA GLU A 54 5.28 9.46 4.53
C GLU A 54 5.91 9.70 5.90
N ASP A 55 6.88 8.85 6.24
CA ASP A 55 7.67 8.92 7.47
C ASP A 55 9.10 9.47 7.23
N GLY A 56 9.39 9.89 5.99
CA GLY A 56 10.71 10.34 5.54
C GLY A 56 11.71 9.21 5.27
N THR A 57 11.28 7.94 5.38
CA THR A 57 12.13 6.80 5.05
C THR A 57 11.92 6.36 3.60
N ASN A 58 12.95 5.77 2.98
CA ASN A 58 12.85 5.13 1.67
C ASN A 58 12.28 3.70 1.75
N ARG A 59 11.49 3.39 2.78
CA ARG A 59 10.86 2.08 2.95
C ARG A 59 9.68 1.94 1.98
N SER A 60 9.35 0.69 1.64
CA SER A 60 8.18 0.40 0.80
C SER A 60 6.88 0.90 1.46
N ALA A 61 5.85 1.18 0.65
CA ALA A 61 4.55 1.64 1.16
C ALA A 61 3.97 0.70 2.23
N VAL A 62 4.13 -0.61 2.04
CA VAL A 62 3.71 -1.64 3.00
C VAL A 62 4.38 -1.45 4.37
N GLN A 63 5.67 -1.14 4.37
CA GLN A 63 6.45 -0.95 5.60
C GLN A 63 6.19 0.40 6.27
N ARG A 64 5.62 1.35 5.54
CA ARG A 64 5.18 2.65 6.04
C ARG A 64 3.70 2.66 6.43
N ALA A 65 3.16 1.51 6.79
CA ALA A 65 1.84 1.39 7.40
C ALA A 65 1.89 1.75 8.89
N TYR A 66 0.93 2.56 9.31
CA TYR A 66 0.72 3.00 10.69
C TYR A 66 -0.76 2.89 11.04
N SER A 67 -1.09 2.76 12.32
CA SER A 67 -2.46 2.88 12.80
C SER A 67 -2.88 4.36 12.88
N PRO A 68 -4.18 4.68 12.78
CA PRO A 68 -4.67 6.04 12.99
C PRO A 68 -4.27 6.63 14.35
N ALA A 69 -4.22 5.81 15.41
CA ALA A 69 -3.78 6.22 16.74
C ALA A 69 -2.30 6.67 16.79
N GLU A 70 -1.43 6.05 15.99
CA GLU A 70 -0.03 6.47 15.81
C GLU A 70 0.08 7.80 15.07
N MET A 71 -0.83 8.05 14.12
CA MET A 71 -0.84 9.31 13.36
C MET A 71 -1.37 10.49 14.18
N SER A 72 -2.40 10.28 14.99
CA SER A 72 -3.01 11.31 15.84
C SER A 72 -2.13 11.74 17.02
N GLY A 73 -0.96 11.13 17.21
CA GLY A 73 -0.03 11.45 18.30
C GLY A 73 -0.42 10.86 19.65
N GLU A 74 -1.47 10.04 19.71
CA GLU A 74 -1.90 9.31 20.91
C GLU A 74 -0.88 8.22 21.28
N PHE A 75 -0.15 7.72 20.27
CA PHE A 75 0.98 6.82 20.43
C PHE A 75 2.30 7.51 20.05
N ARG A 76 3.14 7.83 21.04
CA ARG A 76 4.48 8.41 20.82
C ARG A 76 5.39 7.38 20.15
N LEU A 77 5.56 7.51 18.83
CA LEU A 77 6.65 6.85 18.12
C LEU A 77 7.96 7.55 18.49
N THR A 78 8.75 6.94 19.38
CA THR A 78 10.16 7.29 19.53
C THR A 78 10.92 6.70 18.33
N LYS A 79 11.80 7.50 17.71
CA LYS A 79 12.73 6.97 16.70
C LYS A 79 13.61 5.91 17.38
N ALA A 80 13.28 4.63 17.27
CA ALA A 80 14.07 3.55 17.84
C ALA A 80 15.33 3.22 16.99
N ASP A 81 15.45 3.78 15.78
CA ASP A 81 16.49 3.38 14.81
C ASP A 81 17.49 4.52 14.47
N ALA A 82 17.53 5.61 15.26
CA ALA A 82 18.52 6.66 15.04
C ALA A 82 19.82 6.36 15.80
N GLU A 83 20.74 5.65 15.17
CA GLU A 83 22.18 5.64 15.51
C GLU A 83 22.79 7.03 15.28
N SER A 84 22.31 8.02 16.02
CA SER A 84 22.73 9.41 15.92
C SER A 84 22.74 9.97 17.33
N ASP A 85 23.94 10.08 17.89
CA ASP A 85 24.33 10.73 19.15
C ASP A 85 24.02 12.25 19.20
N ASN A 86 22.89 12.68 18.65
CA ASN A 86 22.43 14.06 18.73
C ASN A 86 21.10 14.13 19.46
N HIS A 87 21.13 14.88 20.55
CA HIS A 87 20.05 15.23 21.46
C HIS A 87 19.00 16.15 20.80
N ASP A 88 18.53 15.79 19.60
CA ASP A 88 17.42 16.46 18.91
C ASP A 88 16.40 15.39 18.50
N VAL A 89 15.61 14.93 19.47
CA VAL A 89 14.49 14.01 19.23
C VAL A 89 13.36 14.79 18.56
N GLN A 90 13.53 15.06 17.26
CA GLN A 90 12.48 15.67 16.45
C GLN A 90 11.32 14.68 16.30
N PRO A 91 10.09 15.05 16.68
CA PRO A 91 8.91 14.20 16.53
C PRO A 91 8.76 13.79 15.07
N VAL A 92 8.51 12.51 14.81
CA VAL A 92 8.24 12.03 13.45
C VAL A 92 6.84 12.52 13.08
N THR A 93 6.77 13.60 12.31
CA THR A 93 5.51 14.07 11.74
C THR A 93 5.10 13.11 10.63
N LEU A 94 4.25 12.13 10.97
CA LEU A 94 3.64 11.24 9.99
C LEU A 94 2.63 12.01 9.13
N LYS A 95 2.85 12.04 7.82
CA LYS A 95 1.90 12.62 6.84
C LYS A 95 1.30 11.52 6.00
N VAL A 96 0.09 11.69 5.49
CA VAL A 96 -0.51 10.70 4.57
C VAL A 96 0.24 10.71 3.25
N ASP A 97 0.57 9.52 2.73
CA ASP A 97 1.16 9.35 1.40
C ASP A 97 0.07 9.50 0.33
N VAL A 98 -0.25 10.74 -0.03
CA VAL A 98 -1.32 11.07 -1.00
C VAL A 98 -1.06 10.39 -2.35
N GLN A 99 0.21 10.35 -2.77
CA GLN A 99 0.59 9.78 -4.06
C GLN A 99 0.32 8.28 -4.13
N TYR A 100 0.57 7.55 -3.03
CA TYR A 100 0.22 6.14 -2.91
C TYR A 100 -1.29 5.91 -3.09
N TYR A 101 -2.13 6.70 -2.41
CA TYR A 101 -3.59 6.53 -2.50
C TYR A 101 -4.13 6.85 -3.90
N LEU A 102 -3.63 7.90 -4.54
CA LEU A 102 -4.01 8.24 -5.92
C LEU A 102 -3.62 7.13 -6.89
N ALA A 103 -2.37 6.66 -6.85
CA ALA A 103 -1.84 5.70 -7.81
C ALA A 103 -2.29 4.25 -7.58
N HIS A 104 -2.37 3.80 -6.32
CA HIS A 104 -2.57 2.38 -5.99
C HIS A 104 -3.98 2.05 -5.50
N GLN A 105 -4.77 3.03 -5.05
CA GLN A 105 -6.15 2.78 -4.59
C GLN A 105 -7.19 3.41 -5.50
N ILE A 106 -7.12 4.72 -5.74
CA ILE A 106 -8.14 5.44 -6.51
C ILE A 106 -8.04 5.09 -7.99
N HIS A 107 -6.85 5.25 -8.59
CA HIS A 107 -6.65 5.04 -10.03
C HIS A 107 -7.06 3.63 -10.50
N PRO A 108 -6.64 2.52 -9.87
CA PRO A 108 -6.98 1.18 -10.36
C PRO A 108 -8.47 0.86 -10.22
N VAL A 109 -9.14 1.42 -9.20
CA VAL A 109 -10.58 1.23 -9.01
C VAL A 109 -11.37 2.00 -10.05
N VAL A 110 -11.09 3.30 -10.21
CA VAL A 110 -11.77 4.15 -11.19
C VAL A 110 -11.54 3.63 -12.61
N SER A 111 -10.30 3.27 -12.94
CA SER A 111 -9.96 2.72 -14.26
C SER A 111 -10.75 1.46 -14.59
N ARG A 112 -10.98 0.55 -13.65
CA ARG A 112 -11.81 -0.65 -13.88
C ARG A 112 -13.29 -0.33 -14.05
N LEU A 113 -13.81 0.66 -13.33
CA LEU A 113 -15.22 1.05 -13.41
C LEU A 113 -15.56 1.68 -14.77
N VAL A 114 -14.65 2.50 -15.30
CA VAL A 114 -14.89 3.22 -16.55
C VAL A 114 -14.30 2.53 -17.78
N ALA A 115 -13.54 1.44 -17.62
CA ALA A 115 -13.00 0.64 -18.72
C ALA A 115 -13.98 0.30 -19.87
N PRO A 116 -15.27 -0.03 -19.64
CA PRO A 116 -16.20 -0.30 -20.74
C PRO A 116 -16.73 0.96 -21.44
N ILE A 117 -16.41 2.16 -20.95
CA ILE A 117 -16.87 3.43 -21.51
C ILE A 117 -15.90 3.86 -22.61
N GLU A 118 -16.38 3.91 -23.84
CA GLU A 118 -15.61 4.40 -24.99
C GLU A 118 -15.07 5.83 -24.76
N GLY A 119 -13.86 6.08 -25.21
CA GLY A 119 -13.19 7.38 -25.04
C GLY A 119 -12.51 7.58 -23.68
N THR A 120 -12.62 6.63 -22.75
CA THR A 120 -11.83 6.64 -21.52
C THR A 120 -10.51 5.86 -21.69
N SER A 121 -9.46 6.32 -21.01
CA SER A 121 -8.18 5.59 -20.97
C SER A 121 -7.53 5.69 -19.59
N PRO A 122 -6.80 4.66 -19.12
CA PRO A 122 -6.06 4.70 -17.85
C PRO A 122 -5.07 5.87 -17.78
N ALA A 123 -4.46 6.24 -18.91
CA ALA A 123 -3.58 7.39 -19.00
C ALA A 123 -4.33 8.72 -18.79
N HIS A 124 -5.53 8.87 -19.36
CA HIS A 124 -6.36 10.05 -19.16
C HIS A 124 -6.82 10.18 -17.70
N ILE A 125 -7.18 9.06 -17.06
CA ILE A 125 -7.56 9.05 -15.63
C ILE A 125 -6.36 9.41 -14.74
N ALA A 126 -5.16 8.93 -15.07
CA ALA A 126 -3.93 9.31 -14.37
C ALA A 126 -3.68 10.82 -14.45
N ASP A 127 -3.84 11.41 -15.64
CA ASP A 127 -3.70 12.85 -15.85
C ASP A 127 -4.71 13.64 -15.02
N CYS A 128 -5.99 13.23 -14.98
CA CYS A 128 -7.01 13.84 -14.13
C CYS A 128 -6.69 13.77 -12.63
N LEU A 129 -5.93 12.75 -12.19
CA LEU A 129 -5.50 12.59 -10.79
C LEU A 129 -4.18 13.31 -10.48
N GLY A 130 -3.56 13.98 -11.46
CA GLY A 130 -2.24 14.60 -11.32
C GLY A 130 -1.08 13.60 -11.26
N LEU A 131 -1.30 12.36 -11.71
CA LEU A 131 -0.28 11.33 -11.85
C LEU A 131 0.36 11.40 -13.23
N ASP A 132 1.59 10.89 -13.37
CA ASP A 132 2.26 10.85 -14.68
C ASP A 132 1.55 9.86 -15.62
N PRO A 133 0.89 10.34 -16.70
CA PRO A 133 0.13 9.49 -17.59
C PRO A 133 1.00 8.54 -18.42
N THR A 134 2.31 8.81 -18.55
CA THR A 134 3.22 7.96 -19.35
C THR A 134 3.35 6.55 -18.77
N VAL A 135 3.31 6.42 -17.44
CA VAL A 135 3.41 5.15 -16.72
C VAL A 135 2.20 4.23 -16.99
N TYR A 136 1.03 4.83 -17.28
CA TYR A 136 -0.24 4.12 -17.40
C TYR A 136 -0.68 3.83 -18.84
N ARG A 137 0.14 4.16 -19.85
CA ARG A 137 -0.18 3.83 -21.25
C ARG A 137 -0.02 2.34 -21.57
N ARG A 138 0.82 1.61 -20.83
CA ARG A 138 1.17 0.22 -21.15
C ARG A 138 0.15 -0.82 -20.71
N THR A 139 -0.74 -0.49 -19.78
CA THR A 139 -1.69 -1.46 -19.20
C THR A 139 -2.82 -1.88 -20.13
N MET A 140 -3.01 -1.20 -21.28
CA MET A 140 -3.99 -1.58 -22.30
C MET A 140 -3.48 -2.68 -23.26
N ALA A 141 -2.17 -2.90 -23.39
CA ALA A 141 -1.63 -3.85 -24.36
C ALA A 141 -1.78 -5.32 -23.92
N SER A 142 -1.89 -5.59 -22.61
CA SER A 142 -1.93 -6.97 -22.09
C SER A 142 -3.33 -7.58 -21.98
N ALA A 143 -4.39 -6.88 -22.42
CA ALA A 143 -5.77 -7.36 -22.33
C ALA A 143 -6.44 -7.62 -23.69
N GLY A 144 -5.70 -7.48 -24.81
CA GLY A 144 -6.26 -7.52 -26.16
C GLY A 144 -5.46 -8.25 -27.24
N GLU A 145 -4.34 -8.89 -26.93
CA GLU A 145 -3.51 -9.63 -27.91
C GLU A 145 -3.52 -11.15 -27.65
N GLU A 146 -4.69 -11.78 -27.73
CA GLU A 146 -4.79 -13.21 -28.06
C GLU A 146 -5.76 -13.37 -29.23
N GLY A 147 -5.20 -13.50 -30.44
CA GLY A 147 -5.90 -13.98 -31.61
C GLY A 147 -6.13 -12.94 -32.69
N LEU A 148 -5.12 -12.73 -33.54
CA LEU A 148 -5.22 -12.47 -35.00
C LEU A 148 -3.82 -12.17 -35.54
N ASN A 149 -3.15 -13.17 -36.12
CA ASN A 149 -1.99 -13.13 -37.04
C ASN A 149 -1.67 -14.60 -37.40
N GLU A 150 -1.56 -15.09 -38.64
CA GLU A 150 -1.30 -14.47 -39.93
C GLU A 150 -1.93 -15.30 -41.08
N VAL A 151 -2.34 -14.59 -42.14
CA VAL A 151 -2.66 -15.13 -43.46
C VAL A 151 -1.37 -15.62 -44.11
N GLY A 152 -1.28 -16.93 -44.37
CA GLY A 152 -0.15 -17.54 -45.07
C GLY A 152 -0.12 -17.13 -46.54
N THR A 153 0.83 -16.28 -46.90
CA THR A 153 1.32 -16.12 -48.27
C THR A 153 1.98 -17.42 -48.72
N ARG A 154 1.41 -18.10 -49.71
CA ARG A 154 2.11 -19.15 -50.46
C ARG A 154 1.98 -18.87 -51.95
N ASN A 155 3.15 -18.61 -52.52
CA ASN A 155 3.44 -18.29 -53.91
C ASN A 155 2.91 -19.36 -54.86
N GLU A 156 2.38 -18.92 -56.01
CA GLU A 156 2.24 -19.74 -57.21
C GLU A 156 3.62 -20.17 -57.72
N PRO A 157 3.75 -21.37 -58.31
CA PRO A 157 4.79 -21.63 -59.29
C PRO A 157 4.19 -21.74 -60.70
N GLU A 158 4.77 -20.96 -61.61
CA GLU A 158 4.70 -21.17 -63.05
C GLU A 158 5.41 -22.47 -63.45
N CYS A 159 4.68 -23.38 -64.13
CA CYS A 159 5.03 -24.22 -65.29
C CYS A 159 4.14 -25.45 -65.37
#